data_AF-A0A9J6HC85-F1
#
_entry.id   AF-A0A9J6HC85-F1
#
_cell.length_a   1.000
_cell.length_b   1.000
_cell.length_c   1.000
_cell.angle_alpha   90.00
_cell.angle_beta   90.00
_cell.angle_gamma   90.00
#
_symmetry.space_group_name_H-M   'P 1'
#
loop_
_entity.id
_entity.type
_entity.pdbx_description
1 polymer ?
#
loop_
_entity_poly.entity_id
_entity_poly.type
_entity_poly.pdbx_seq_one_letter_code
_entity_poly.pdbx_strand_id
1 'polypeptide(L)'
;MAAAGVKYTVFGFDSRIDWKPTVFVDGIPQNIVCSACGLVSAVTALLPCHHLLCSRCYDAGCDGERNRCPLDKDVCQSEDVVWSTFTKEKLLGRKVGGVRSPPVE
;
A
#
# COMPACT_ATOMS: atom_id res chain seq x y z
N MET A 1 5.65 12.55 1.47
CA MET A 1 4.21 12.55 1.08
C MET A 1 4.14 12.34 -0.42
N ALA A 2 3.31 11.42 -0.90
CA ALA A 2 3.20 11.21 -2.35
C ALA A 2 2.32 12.30 -3.00
N ALA A 3 2.57 12.65 -4.26
CA ALA A 3 1.91 13.78 -4.93
C ALA A 3 0.40 13.57 -5.11
N ALA A 4 -0.37 14.66 -4.98
CA ALA A 4 -1.80 14.68 -5.29
C ALA A 4 -2.04 14.34 -6.77
N GLY A 5 -3.14 13.64 -7.07
CA GLY A 5 -3.50 13.27 -8.44
C GLY A 5 -2.84 12.00 -9.00
N VAL A 6 -2.01 11.31 -8.20
CA VAL A 6 -1.46 10.00 -8.57
C VAL A 6 -2.51 8.90 -8.34
N LYS A 7 -2.61 7.96 -9.29
CA LYS A 7 -3.46 6.77 -9.19
C LYS A 7 -2.75 5.69 -8.38
N TYR A 8 -3.45 5.16 -7.37
CA TYR A 8 -2.98 4.01 -6.59
C TYR A 8 -4.03 2.92 -6.58
N THR A 9 -3.59 1.67 -6.58
CA THR A 9 -4.50 0.56 -6.27
C THR A 9 -4.49 0.35 -4.76
N VAL A 10 -5.67 0.16 -4.16
CA VAL A 10 -5.84 -0.06 -2.72
C VAL A 10 -6.19 -1.52 -2.42
N PHE A 11 -5.82 -2.02 -1.24
CA PHE A 11 -6.17 -3.37 -0.79
C PHE A 11 -6.28 -3.47 0.74
N GLY A 12 -7.28 -4.21 1.22
CA GLY A 12 -7.49 -4.52 2.63
C GLY A 12 -8.29 -3.47 3.39
N PHE A 13 -8.93 -2.51 2.69
CA PHE A 13 -9.70 -1.43 3.34
C PHE A 13 -11.20 -1.68 3.28
N ASP A 14 -11.74 -1.95 2.09
CA ASP A 14 -13.15 -2.23 1.84
C ASP A 14 -13.29 -2.91 0.48
N SER A 15 -14.04 -4.01 0.42
CA SER A 15 -14.19 -4.82 -0.80
C SER A 15 -14.76 -4.05 -1.99
N ARG A 16 -15.43 -2.91 -1.78
CA ARG A 16 -15.98 -2.08 -2.86
C ARG A 16 -14.91 -1.24 -3.57
N ILE A 17 -13.79 -0.94 -2.90
CA ILE A 17 -12.69 -0.12 -3.43
C ILE A 17 -11.41 -0.94 -3.64
N ASP A 18 -11.27 -2.06 -2.95
CA ASP A 18 -10.12 -2.95 -3.10
C ASP A 18 -9.95 -3.35 -4.57
N TRP A 19 -8.70 -3.39 -5.03
CA TRP A 19 -8.29 -3.69 -6.41
C TRP A 19 -8.75 -2.68 -7.46
N LYS A 20 -9.33 -1.55 -7.04
CA LYS A 20 -9.67 -0.46 -7.97
C LYS A 20 -8.62 0.65 -7.93
N PRO A 21 -8.23 1.20 -9.10
CA PRO A 21 -7.40 2.39 -9.14
C PRO A 21 -8.17 3.56 -8.53
N THR A 22 -7.59 4.16 -7.50
CA THR A 22 -8.15 5.23 -6.69
C THR A 22 -7.22 6.44 -6.77
N VAL A 23 -7.79 7.61 -7.02
CA VAL A 23 -7.06 8.89 -7.00
C VAL A 23 -7.36 9.59 -5.70
N PHE A 24 -6.32 9.83 -4.91
CA PHE A 24 -6.40 10.61 -3.69
C PHE A 24 -6.20 12.09 -4.02
N VAL A 25 -7.09 12.96 -3.52
CA VAL A 25 -6.97 14.42 -3.70
C VAL A 25 -5.85 14.95 -2.83
N ASP A 26 -5.76 14.45 -1.60
CA ASP A 26 -4.63 14.70 -0.72
C ASP A 26 -3.55 13.64 -0.94
N GLY A 27 -2.28 14.03 -0.84
CA GLY A 27 -1.18 13.08 -0.90
C GLY A 27 -1.35 11.97 0.15
N ILE A 28 -0.99 10.74 -0.19
CA ILE A 28 -1.03 9.63 0.77
C ILE A 28 0.27 9.54 1.55
N PRO A 29 0.22 9.04 2.81
CA PRO A 29 1.44 8.79 3.55
C PRO A 29 2.21 7.64 2.88
N GLN A 30 3.53 7.74 2.79
CA GLN A 30 4.33 6.73 2.07
C GLN A 30 4.47 5.42 2.86
N ASN A 31 4.26 5.47 4.18
CA ASN A 31 4.31 4.31 5.06
C ASN A 31 3.08 3.38 4.96
N ILE A 32 2.27 3.50 3.89
CA ILE A 32 1.21 2.53 3.53
C ILE A 32 1.33 2.06 2.08
N VAL A 33 2.34 2.54 1.35
CA VAL A 33 2.55 2.23 -0.05
C VAL A 33 3.62 1.16 -0.13
N CYS A 34 3.27 -0.01 -0.66
CA CYS A 34 4.24 -1.08 -0.89
C CYS A 34 5.34 -0.58 -1.84
N SER A 35 6.59 -0.70 -1.43
CA SER A 35 7.77 -0.31 -2.20
C SER A 35 7.99 -1.23 -3.41
N ALA A 36 7.55 -2.49 -3.33
CA ALA A 36 7.72 -3.46 -4.42
C ALA A 36 6.68 -3.34 -5.53
N CYS A 37 5.40 -3.09 -5.19
CA CYS A 37 4.31 -3.11 -6.16
C CYS A 37 3.48 -1.82 -6.23
N GLY A 38 3.76 -0.83 -5.39
CA GLY A 38 3.04 0.45 -5.34
C GLY A 38 1.63 0.37 -4.76
N LEU A 39 1.20 -0.81 -4.30
CA LEU A 39 -0.13 -1.03 -3.72
C LEU A 39 -0.25 -0.32 -2.37
N VAL A 40 -1.34 0.42 -2.20
CA VAL A 40 -1.72 1.00 -0.90
C VAL A 40 -2.43 -0.07 -0.10
N SER A 41 -1.80 -0.54 0.96
CA SER A 41 -2.30 -1.67 1.76
C SER A 41 -2.72 -1.23 3.14
N ALA A 42 -3.85 -1.75 3.63
CA ALA A 42 -4.27 -1.55 5.00
C ALA A 42 -3.31 -2.18 6.00
N VAL A 43 -2.61 -3.25 5.59
CA VAL A 43 -1.58 -3.90 6.41
C VAL A 43 -0.26 -3.87 5.65
N THR A 44 0.78 -3.35 6.30
CA THR A 44 2.12 -3.25 5.73
C THR A 44 3.17 -3.76 6.73
N ALA A 45 4.24 -4.34 6.18
CA ALA A 45 5.39 -4.84 6.91
C ALA A 45 6.60 -3.96 6.59
N LEU A 46 7.19 -3.33 7.61
CA LEU A 46 8.47 -2.64 7.50
C LEU A 46 9.58 -3.63 7.82
N LEU A 47 10.48 -3.83 6.86
CA LEU A 47 11.60 -4.75 6.95
C LEU A 47 12.84 -4.09 7.57
N PRO A 48 13.81 -4.87 8.07
CA PRO A 48 15.08 -4.34 8.59
C PRO A 48 15.89 -3.58 7.52
N CYS A 49 15.70 -3.90 6.23
CA CYS A 49 16.28 -3.14 5.13
C CYS A 49 15.54 -1.81 4.81
N HIS A 50 14.62 -1.39 5.68
CA HIS A 50 13.79 -0.17 5.56
C HIS A 50 12.81 -0.15 4.38
N HIS A 51 12.62 -1.28 3.69
CA HIS A 51 11.59 -1.42 2.68
C HIS A 51 10.22 -1.71 3.31
N LEU A 52 9.18 -1.06 2.80
CA LEU A 52 7.81 -1.30 3.23
C LEU A 52 7.11 -2.21 2.21
N LEU A 53 6.57 -3.35 2.64
CA LEU A 53 5.83 -4.27 1.78
C LEU A 53 4.36 -4.39 2.22
N CYS A 54 3.46 -4.66 1.27
CA CYS A 54 2.13 -5.17 1.61
C CYS A 54 2.22 -6.65 2.01
N SER A 55 1.21 -7.16 2.72
CA SER A 55 1.16 -8.56 3.17
C SER A 55 1.47 -9.54 2.05
N ARG A 56 0.85 -9.39 0.86
CA ARG A 56 1.12 -10.28 -0.28
C ARG A 56 2.59 -10.29 -0.74
N CYS A 57 3.25 -9.13 -0.79
CA CYS A 57 4.66 -9.06 -1.17
C CYS A 57 5.57 -9.58 -0.08
N TYR A 58 5.19 -9.41 1.19
CA TYR A 58 5.86 -10.03 2.32
C TYR A 58 5.74 -11.55 2.26
N ASP A 59 4.53 -12.09 2.09
CA ASP A 59 4.28 -13.53 2.02
C ASP A 59 5.04 -14.18 0.86
N ALA A 60 5.06 -13.52 -0.31
CA ALA A 60 5.74 -14.04 -1.49
C ALA A 60 7.28 -14.02 -1.39
N GLY A 61 7.87 -13.09 -0.62
CA GLY A 61 9.32 -12.89 -0.57
C GLY A 61 9.97 -13.32 0.74
N CYS A 62 9.38 -12.88 1.85
CA CYS A 62 9.92 -13.01 3.19
C CYS A 62 9.36 -14.20 3.97
N ASP A 63 8.07 -14.50 3.83
CA ASP A 63 7.46 -15.70 4.47
C ASP A 63 7.60 -16.96 3.60
N GLY A 64 7.89 -16.77 2.31
CA GLY A 64 8.09 -17.85 1.34
C GLY A 64 9.52 -18.43 1.33
N GLU A 65 9.82 -19.21 0.29
CA GLU A 65 11.09 -19.95 0.18
C GLU A 65 12.36 -19.07 0.16
N ARG A 66 12.22 -17.79 -0.25
CA ARG A 66 13.37 -16.91 -0.44
C ARG A 66 13.88 -16.31 0.86
N ASN A 67 13.02 -16.13 1.88
CA ASN A 67 13.28 -15.37 3.11
C ASN A 67 14.06 -14.07 2.87
N ARG A 68 13.77 -13.39 1.76
CA ARG A 68 14.53 -12.23 1.30
C ARG A 68 13.64 -11.17 0.70
N CYS A 69 14.00 -9.92 0.97
CA CYS A 69 13.30 -8.76 0.49
C CYS A 69 13.32 -8.77 -1.05
N PRO A 70 12.18 -8.51 -1.72
CA PRO A 70 12.08 -8.56 -3.17
C PRO A 70 12.81 -7.41 -3.88
N LEU A 71 13.21 -6.35 -3.16
CA LEU A 71 13.89 -5.18 -3.74
C LEU A 71 15.42 -5.32 -3.76
N ASP A 72 16.02 -5.60 -2.60
CA ASP A 72 17.47 -5.63 -2.39
C ASP A 72 18.02 -7.06 -2.14
N LYS A 73 17.13 -8.04 -1.91
CA LYS A 73 17.46 -9.43 -1.57
C LYS A 73 18.13 -9.58 -0.19
N ASP A 74 17.99 -8.58 0.68
CA ASP A 74 18.39 -8.68 2.08
C ASP A 74 17.52 -9.67 2.84
N VAL A 75 18.06 -10.25 3.91
CA VAL A 75 17.37 -11.28 4.71
C VAL A 75 16.17 -10.65 5.42
N CYS A 76 15.01 -11.29 5.29
CA CYS A 76 13.85 -10.93 6.08
C CYS A 76 13.89 -11.70 7.39
N GLN A 77 14.41 -11.09 8.45
CA GLN A 77 14.28 -11.64 9.79
C GLN A 77 12.89 -11.29 10.30
N SER A 78 11.99 -12.27 10.37
CA SER A 78 10.59 -12.09 10.76
C SER A 78 10.42 -11.45 12.15
N GLU A 79 11.40 -11.64 13.03
CA GLU A 79 11.49 -11.04 14.38
C GLU A 79 11.69 -9.52 14.33
N ASP A 80 12.34 -9.01 13.30
CA ASP A 80 12.64 -7.59 13.09
C ASP A 80 11.62 -6.87 12.20
N VAL A 81 10.55 -7.58 11.80
CA VAL A 81 9.50 -7.03 10.93
C VAL A 81 8.47 -6.28 11.77
N VAL A 82 8.31 -4.99 11.47
CA VAL A 82 7.33 -4.15 12.15
C VAL A 82 6.05 -4.06 11.31
N TRP A 83 4.97 -4.64 11.82
CA TRP A 83 3.66 -4.59 11.17
C TRP A 83 2.90 -3.31 11.52
N SER A 84 2.32 -2.67 10.51
CA SER A 84 1.51 -1.47 10.64
C SER A 84 0.15 -1.65 9.98
N THR A 85 -0.90 -1.29 10.70
CA THR A 85 -2.28 -1.34 10.23
C THR A 85 -2.85 0.06 10.08
N PHE A 86 -3.48 0.32 8.93
CA PHE A 86 -4.16 1.54 8.58
C PHE A 86 -5.64 1.26 8.32
N THR A 87 -6.49 2.04 8.98
CA THR A 87 -7.93 1.89 8.83
C THR A 87 -8.45 2.74 7.68
N LYS A 88 -9.61 2.33 7.15
CA LYS A 88 -10.31 3.07 6.11
C LYS A 88 -10.64 4.49 6.53
N GLU A 89 -10.91 4.76 7.81
CA GLU A 89 -11.21 6.11 8.31
C GLU A 89 -10.00 7.04 8.17
N LYS A 90 -8.79 6.53 8.45
CA LYS A 90 -7.54 7.28 8.24
C LYS A 90 -7.22 7.50 6.76
N LEU A 91 -7.69 6.61 5.90
CA LEU A 91 -7.54 6.70 4.44
C LEU A 91 -8.58 7.64 3.81
N LEU A 92 -9.85 7.51 4.18
CA LEU A 92 -11.02 8.22 3.65
C LEU A 92 -11.25 9.59 4.29
N GLY A 93 -10.63 9.87 5.44
CA GLY A 93 -10.52 11.23 5.97
C GLY A 93 -9.75 12.18 5.04
N ARG A 94 -9.09 11.62 4.01
CA ARG A 94 -8.50 12.36 2.89
C ARG A 94 -9.51 12.45 1.75
N LYS A 95 -9.63 13.63 1.15
CA LYS A 95 -10.66 13.90 0.13
C LYS A 95 -10.41 12.96 -1.06
N VAL A 96 -11.43 12.20 -1.49
CA VAL A 96 -11.34 11.31 -2.65
C VAL A 96 -11.89 12.08 -3.85
N GLY A 97 -11.14 12.13 -4.95
CA GLY A 97 -11.49 12.95 -6.09
C GLY A 97 -12.56 12.21 -6.86
N GLY A 98 -13.83 12.52 -6.60
CA GLY A 98 -14.94 12.01 -7.39
C GLY A 98 -14.68 12.33 -8.85
N VAL A 99 -14.57 11.30 -9.69
CA VAL A 99 -14.55 11.51 -11.14
C VAL A 99 -15.89 12.17 -11.45
N ARG A 100 -15.87 13.43 -11.87
CA ARG A 100 -17.07 14.03 -12.45
C ARG A 100 -17.26 13.31 -13.77
N SER A 101 -18.28 12.45 -13.85
CA SER A 101 -18.78 11.96 -15.13
C SER A 101 -19.05 13.18 -16.01
N PRO A 102 -18.57 13.25 -17.25
CA PRO A 102 -19.04 14.28 -18.18
C PRO A 102 -20.57 14.14 -18.34
N PRO A 103 -21.32 15.25 -18.42
CA PRO A 103 -22.73 15.17 -18.78
C PRO A 103 -22.84 14.48 -20.14
N VAL A 104 -23.72 13.49 -20.23
CA VAL A 104 -24.19 12.99 -21.53
C VAL A 104 -25.07 14.11 -22.11
N GLU A 105 -24.59 14.73 -23.19
CA GLU A 105 -25.41 15.58 -24.07
C GLU A 105 -26.02 14.72 -25.18
#